data_AF-A0A6S7KFP5-F1
#
_entry.id   AF-A0A6S7KFP5-F1
#
_cell.length_a   1.000
_cell.length_b   1.000
_cell.length_c   1.000
_cell.angle_alpha   90.00
_cell.angle_beta   90.00
_cell.angle_gamma   90.00
#
_symmetry.space_group_name_H-M   'P 1'
#
loop_
_entity.id
_entity.type
_entity.pdbx_description
1 polymer ?
#
loop_
_entity_poly.entity_id
_entity_poly.type
_entity_poly.pdbx_seq_one_letter_code
_entity_poly.pdbx_strand_id
1 'polypeptide(L)'
;GFRSPGRGGRGGRGGGRGGPRGRGFGRGGGRGGFRGGARVSVEPHRHEGVFIARGKEDALVTKNIVPGETVYGEKKISVDVEDGNKVEYRVWNPFRSKLAAAILGGIDKIHMKPGSKVLYLGAASGTTVSHVSDIVGPDGLVYAVEFSHRSGRDLINVAKKRTNVIPIIEDARHPHKYRMLMGMVDTIFADVAQPDQARIVAINAHNFLKNGGHFVISIKANCIDSTAEPAAVFAGEVKKMQGEKMKPQEQLTLEPYERDHAVVVGVYRPPPKKAET
;
A
#
# COMPACT_ATOMS: atom_id res chain seq x y z
N GLY A 1 41.84 39.71 50.55
CA GLY A 1 41.24 39.95 51.88
C GLY A 1 39.74 39.79 51.75
N PHE A 2 39.10 38.87 52.47
CA PHE A 2 38.58 39.08 53.84
C PHE A 2 37.58 40.25 53.85
N ARG A 3 36.28 40.12 54.18
CA ARG A 3 35.68 39.42 55.33
C ARG A 3 34.14 39.35 55.17
N SER A 4 33.55 38.19 55.49
CA SER A 4 32.19 38.01 56.08
C SER A 4 32.12 38.69 57.48
N PRO A 5 31.08 38.63 58.37
CA PRO A 5 30.02 37.59 58.48
C PRO A 5 28.67 37.98 59.16
N GLY A 6 27.78 36.98 59.26
CA GLY A 6 26.84 36.80 60.38
C GLY A 6 25.37 36.98 59.97
N ARG A 7 24.42 36.16 60.43
CA ARG A 7 24.38 35.44 61.71
C ARG A 7 23.20 34.45 61.74
N GLY A 8 23.48 33.23 62.23
CA GLY A 8 22.59 32.35 63.01
C GLY A 8 21.40 31.69 62.29
N GLY A 9 21.12 30.40 62.43
CA GLY A 9 21.61 29.38 63.35
C GLY A 9 20.51 28.33 63.58
N ARG A 10 20.92 27.07 63.81
CA ARG A 10 20.19 25.93 64.47
C ARG A 10 18.76 25.64 63.96
N GLY A 11 18.45 24.47 63.41
CA GLY A 11 18.70 23.13 63.95
C GLY A 11 17.37 22.52 64.41
N GLY A 12 17.10 21.25 64.04
CA GLY A 12 16.10 20.42 64.74
C GLY A 12 14.98 19.80 63.90
N ARG A 13 15.12 18.49 63.67
CA ARG A 13 14.12 17.39 63.77
C ARG A 13 12.66 17.64 63.31
N GLY A 14 12.20 16.72 62.45
CA GLY A 14 11.01 15.93 62.78
C GLY A 14 9.99 15.69 61.66
N GLY A 15 9.70 14.41 61.41
CA GLY A 15 8.33 13.95 61.13
C GLY A 15 7.94 13.79 59.67
N GLY A 16 7.93 12.54 59.19
CA GLY A 16 7.13 12.17 58.03
C GLY A 16 5.64 12.11 58.34
N ARG A 17 4.81 12.33 57.31
CA ARG A 17 3.49 11.69 57.08
C ARG A 17 2.89 12.21 55.76
N GLY A 18 2.30 11.30 55.01
CA GLY A 18 1.87 11.50 53.62
C GLY A 18 0.54 12.23 53.40
N GLY A 19 0.25 12.44 52.12
CA GLY A 19 -1.01 12.97 51.58
C GLY A 19 -0.89 13.20 50.07
N PRO A 20 -1.96 13.03 49.27
CA PRO A 20 -1.87 12.36 47.97
C PRO A 20 -1.64 13.29 46.77
N ARG A 21 -0.86 12.80 45.80
CA ARG A 21 -0.63 13.47 44.51
C ARG A 21 -1.91 13.60 43.69
N GLY A 22 -2.12 14.83 43.23
CA GLY A 22 -3.25 15.26 42.41
C GLY A 22 -3.46 14.46 41.13
N ARG A 23 -4.76 14.29 40.87
CA ARG A 23 -5.42 13.58 39.79
C ARG A 23 -5.07 14.23 38.43
N GLY A 24 -4.18 13.60 37.68
CA GLY A 24 -3.89 13.95 36.29
C GLY A 24 -5.02 13.49 35.37
N PHE A 25 -5.53 14.42 34.58
CA PHE A 25 -6.57 14.26 33.57
C PHE A 25 -6.27 13.11 32.59
N GLY A 26 -7.06 12.03 32.70
CA GLY A 26 -7.08 10.92 31.75
C GLY A 26 -7.78 11.33 30.46
N ARG A 27 -6.98 11.69 29.46
CA ARG A 27 -7.38 11.99 28.09
C ARG A 27 -8.08 10.77 27.46
N GLY A 28 -9.27 11.01 26.92
CA GLY A 28 -10.16 9.98 26.42
C GLY A 28 -9.65 9.16 25.23
N GLY A 29 -10.18 7.94 25.15
CA GLY A 29 -10.78 7.41 23.93
C GLY A 29 -9.84 7.09 22.75
N GLY A 30 -8.72 6.42 22.99
CA GLY A 30 -8.00 5.74 21.91
C GLY A 30 -8.75 4.48 21.49
N ARG A 31 -9.43 4.52 20.33
CA ARG A 31 -9.99 3.33 19.65
C ARG A 31 -8.98 2.19 19.68
N GLY A 32 -9.41 1.05 20.20
CA GLY A 32 -8.60 -0.15 20.36
C GLY A 32 -7.98 -0.56 19.03
N GLY A 33 -6.65 -0.64 19.01
CA GLY A 33 -5.94 -1.38 17.99
C GLY A 33 -5.32 -2.62 18.63
N PHE A 34 -5.19 -3.68 17.85
CA PHE A 34 -4.52 -4.94 18.20
C PHE A 34 -3.36 -4.78 19.19
N ARG A 35 -3.51 -5.28 20.43
CA ARG A 35 -2.40 -5.39 21.38
C ARG A 35 -1.46 -6.52 20.92
N GLY A 36 -0.14 -6.27 20.90
CA GLY A 36 0.85 -7.31 20.62
C GLY A 36 0.75 -8.46 21.64
N GLY A 37 0.87 -9.70 21.17
CA GLY A 37 0.87 -10.91 22.01
C GLY A 37 -0.45 -11.71 22.04
N ALA A 38 -1.48 -11.33 21.28
CA ALA A 38 -2.64 -12.21 21.07
C ALA A 38 -2.24 -13.39 20.17
N ARG A 39 -2.72 -14.61 20.47
CA ARG A 39 -2.64 -15.73 19.53
C ARG A 39 -3.50 -15.39 18.32
N VAL A 40 -2.87 -15.40 17.15
CA VAL A 40 -3.49 -15.07 15.86
C VAL A 40 -3.28 -16.27 14.96
N SER A 41 -4.34 -16.77 14.31
CA SER A 41 -4.21 -17.74 13.23
C SER A 41 -4.12 -17.00 11.89
N VAL A 42 -3.35 -17.54 10.95
CA VAL A 42 -3.20 -16.95 9.61
C VAL A 42 -3.81 -17.90 8.60
N GLU A 43 -4.80 -17.43 7.86
CA GLU A 43 -5.53 -18.18 6.83
C GLU A 43 -5.25 -17.59 5.45
N PRO A 44 -5.15 -18.40 4.38
CA PRO A 44 -5.03 -17.88 3.02
C PRO A 44 -6.30 -17.12 2.61
N HIS A 45 -6.13 -15.98 1.93
CA HIS A 45 -7.23 -15.25 1.31
C HIS A 45 -7.57 -15.88 -0.06
N ARG A 46 -8.73 -15.52 -0.65
CA ARG A 46 -9.07 -15.89 -2.05
C ARG A 46 -8.08 -15.38 -3.11
N HIS A 47 -7.24 -14.40 -2.77
CA HIS A 47 -6.22 -13.89 -3.67
C HIS A 47 -4.88 -14.51 -3.28
N GLU A 48 -4.21 -15.11 -4.26
CA GLU A 48 -2.91 -15.74 -4.06
C GLU A 48 -1.88 -14.73 -3.52
N GLY A 49 -1.10 -15.13 -2.51
CA GLY A 49 -0.09 -14.28 -1.86
C GLY A 49 -0.64 -13.33 -0.78
N VAL A 50 -1.96 -13.28 -0.59
CA VAL A 50 -2.63 -12.50 0.46
C VAL A 50 -3.21 -13.42 1.52
N PHE A 51 -3.17 -13.01 2.78
CA PHE A 51 -3.62 -13.79 3.92
C PHE A 51 -4.48 -12.94 4.86
N ILE A 52 -5.29 -13.60 5.68
CA ILE A 52 -6.07 -12.98 6.77
C ILE A 52 -5.51 -13.50 8.09
N ALA A 53 -5.12 -12.57 8.95
CA ALA A 53 -4.83 -12.83 10.34
C ALA A 53 -6.13 -12.75 11.15
N ARG A 54 -6.62 -13.89 11.65
CA ARG A 54 -7.82 -13.98 12.51
C ARG A 54 -7.44 -13.81 13.98
N GLY A 55 -8.14 -12.91 14.66
CA GLY A 55 -7.90 -12.61 16.06
C GLY A 55 -9.14 -12.00 16.72
N LYS A 56 -8.93 -11.03 17.62
CA LYS A 56 -10.06 -10.23 18.16
C LYS A 56 -10.67 -9.30 17.12
N GLU A 57 -9.82 -8.84 16.23
CA GLU A 57 -10.16 -8.11 15.02
C GLU A 57 -9.47 -8.89 13.89
N ASP A 58 -10.01 -8.86 12.68
CA ASP A 58 -9.35 -9.49 11.54
C ASP A 58 -8.46 -8.46 10.84
N ALA A 59 -7.30 -8.90 10.36
CA ALA A 59 -6.37 -8.04 9.63
C ALA A 59 -5.94 -8.69 8.33
N LEU A 60 -5.86 -7.87 7.27
CA LEU A 60 -5.23 -8.28 6.02
C LEU A 60 -3.71 -8.30 6.21
N VAL A 61 -3.05 -9.37 5.78
CA VAL A 61 -1.60 -9.53 5.94
C VAL A 61 -0.94 -10.09 4.68
N THR A 62 0.33 -9.74 4.46
CA THR A 62 1.19 -10.31 3.40
C THR A 62 2.40 -11.00 4.02
N LYS A 63 2.91 -12.04 3.37
CA LYS A 63 4.12 -12.75 3.82
C LYS A 63 5.34 -11.86 3.60
N ASN A 64 6.11 -11.58 4.65
CA ASN A 64 7.27 -10.71 4.56
C ASN A 64 8.42 -11.41 3.82
N ILE A 65 8.89 -10.80 2.72
CA ILE A 65 10.08 -11.30 1.99
C ILE A 65 11.38 -11.01 2.75
N VAL A 66 11.40 -9.98 3.59
CA VAL A 66 12.58 -9.57 4.37
C VAL A 66 12.26 -9.66 5.87
N PRO A 67 12.32 -10.87 6.47
CA PRO A 67 11.97 -11.07 7.87
C PRO A 67 12.78 -10.16 8.79
N GLY A 68 12.15 -9.66 9.86
CA GLY A 68 12.79 -8.80 10.85
C GLY A 68 12.61 -7.32 10.56
N GLU A 69 12.34 -6.91 9.32
CA GLU A 69 12.21 -5.51 8.95
C GLU A 69 10.76 -5.07 8.67
N THR A 70 10.44 -3.83 9.06
CA THR A 70 9.23 -3.10 8.64
C THR A 70 9.59 -1.97 7.70
N VAL A 71 8.63 -1.52 6.90
CA VAL A 71 8.85 -0.41 5.95
C VAL A 71 8.40 0.92 6.53
N TYR A 72 7.22 0.95 7.16
CA TYR A 72 6.60 2.18 7.65
C TYR A 72 6.11 2.05 9.11
N GLY A 73 6.66 1.09 9.85
CA GLY A 73 6.32 0.85 11.25
C GLY A 73 5.03 0.06 11.45
N GLU A 74 4.57 -0.68 10.44
CA GLU A 74 3.44 -1.59 10.53
C GLU A 74 3.67 -2.74 11.51
N LYS A 75 2.58 -3.31 12.02
CA LYS A 75 2.65 -4.47 12.91
C LYS A 75 3.07 -5.71 12.11
N LYS A 76 3.86 -6.57 12.76
CA LYS A 76 4.31 -7.85 12.22
C LYS A 76 3.76 -8.98 13.08
N ILE A 77 3.50 -10.11 12.45
CA ILE A 77 2.98 -11.32 13.07
C ILE A 77 3.93 -12.44 12.70
N SER A 78 4.57 -13.04 13.69
CA SER A 78 5.46 -14.19 13.49
C SER A 78 4.69 -15.45 13.83
N VAL A 79 4.67 -16.41 12.90
CA VAL A 79 4.05 -17.71 13.08
C VAL A 79 5.15 -18.76 12.96
N ASP A 80 5.24 -19.62 13.97
CA ASP A 80 6.12 -20.79 13.95
C ASP A 80 5.48 -21.86 13.06
N VAL A 81 6.18 -22.27 11.99
CA VAL A 81 5.75 -23.37 11.13
C VAL A 81 6.33 -24.67 11.66
N GLU A 82 5.64 -25.79 11.45
CA GLU A 82 5.97 -27.12 12.01
C GLU A 82 7.42 -27.57 11.75
N ASP A 83 8.07 -27.05 10.69
CA ASP A 83 9.49 -27.30 10.35
C ASP A 83 10.51 -26.47 11.16
N GLY A 84 10.09 -25.74 12.19
CA GLY A 84 10.96 -24.86 13.00
C GLY A 84 11.34 -23.53 12.32
N ASN A 85 10.88 -23.31 11.09
CA ASN A 85 11.05 -22.04 10.38
C ASN A 85 9.99 -21.02 10.82
N LYS A 86 10.45 -19.81 11.15
CA LYS A 86 9.57 -18.69 11.48
C LYS A 86 9.17 -17.94 10.23
N VAL A 87 7.88 -17.95 9.92
CA VAL A 87 7.33 -17.11 8.85
C VAL A 87 6.80 -15.82 9.47
N GLU A 88 7.25 -14.69 8.93
CA GLU A 88 6.79 -13.38 9.35
C GLU A 88 5.78 -12.82 8.35
N TYR A 89 4.67 -12.31 8.86
CA TYR A 89 3.64 -11.62 8.11
C TYR A 89 3.59 -10.14 8.51
N ARG A 90 3.23 -9.28 7.57
CA ARG A 90 3.08 -7.83 7.76
C ARG A 90 1.62 -7.44 7.63
N VAL A 91 1.13 -6.65 8.57
CA VAL A 91 -0.23 -6.12 8.52
C VAL A 91 -0.34 -5.05 7.43
N TRP A 92 -1.31 -5.23 6.55
CA TRP A 92 -1.60 -4.32 5.45
C TRP A 92 -2.81 -3.46 5.78
N ASN A 93 -2.57 -2.15 5.94
CA ASN A 93 -3.60 -1.21 6.35
C ASN A 93 -4.45 -0.71 5.16
N PRO A 94 -5.77 -0.99 5.12
CA PRO A 94 -6.65 -0.52 4.04
C PRO A 94 -6.85 1.01 4.01
N PHE A 95 -6.69 1.71 5.15
CA PHE A 95 -6.77 3.19 5.20
C PHE A 95 -5.51 3.89 4.68
N ARG A 96 -4.46 3.14 4.33
CA ARG A 96 -3.22 3.67 3.75
C ARG A 96 -2.95 3.15 2.35
N SER A 97 -3.67 2.12 1.92
CA SER A 97 -3.41 1.43 0.68
C SER A 97 -4.72 1.12 -0.03
N LYS A 98 -4.92 1.79 -1.17
CA LYS A 98 -6.12 1.66 -2.00
C LYS A 98 -6.29 0.25 -2.54
N LEU A 99 -5.18 -0.47 -2.78
CA LEU A 99 -5.21 -1.88 -3.17
C LEU A 99 -5.71 -2.79 -2.02
N ALA A 100 -5.27 -2.55 -0.78
CA ALA A 100 -5.83 -3.28 0.37
C ALA A 100 -7.31 -2.97 0.60
N ALA A 101 -7.72 -1.70 0.44
CA ALA A 101 -9.13 -1.31 0.49
C ALA A 101 -9.94 -2.04 -0.58
N ALA A 102 -9.44 -2.16 -1.82
CA ALA A 102 -10.10 -2.89 -2.89
C ALA A 102 -10.23 -4.39 -2.60
N ILE A 103 -9.18 -5.00 -2.03
CA ILE A 103 -9.18 -6.42 -1.65
C ILE A 103 -10.25 -6.68 -0.58
N LEU A 104 -10.30 -5.86 0.48
CA LEU A 104 -11.31 -5.97 1.53
C LEU A 104 -12.72 -5.60 1.05
N GLY A 105 -12.81 -4.66 0.10
CA GLY A 105 -14.07 -4.23 -0.51
C GLY A 105 -14.68 -5.26 -1.46
N GLY A 106 -13.97 -6.35 -1.78
CA GLY A 106 -14.56 -7.48 -2.49
C GLY A 106 -14.17 -7.63 -3.97
N ILE A 107 -13.14 -6.94 -4.46
CA ILE A 107 -12.68 -7.05 -5.87
C ILE A 107 -12.43 -8.50 -6.31
N ASP A 108 -12.96 -8.96 -7.44
CA ASP A 108 -12.88 -10.39 -7.83
C ASP A 108 -11.43 -10.84 -8.07
N LYS A 109 -10.68 -10.08 -8.88
CA LYS A 109 -9.29 -10.41 -9.25
C LYS A 109 -8.39 -9.19 -9.30
N ILE A 110 -7.27 -9.26 -8.58
CA ILE A 110 -6.21 -8.23 -8.62
C ILE A 110 -5.16 -8.47 -9.72
N HIS A 111 -5.11 -9.68 -10.28
CA HIS A 111 -4.16 -10.08 -11.33
C HIS A 111 -2.67 -9.93 -10.97
N MET A 112 -2.32 -10.02 -9.69
CA MET A 112 -0.94 -9.94 -9.19
C MET A 112 -0.58 -11.23 -8.45
N LYS A 113 -0.70 -12.39 -9.10
CA LYS A 113 -0.35 -13.67 -8.47
C LYS A 113 1.17 -13.79 -8.24
N PRO A 114 1.62 -14.67 -7.32
CA PRO A 114 3.04 -14.99 -7.18
C PRO A 114 3.70 -15.32 -8.53
N GLY A 115 4.90 -14.80 -8.77
CA GLY A 115 5.63 -14.90 -10.04
C GLY A 115 5.24 -13.89 -11.13
N SER A 116 4.22 -13.05 -10.90
CA SER A 116 3.81 -12.05 -11.89
C SER A 116 4.78 -10.88 -11.99
N LYS A 117 4.86 -10.25 -13.18
CA LYS A 117 5.55 -8.98 -13.38
C LYS A 117 4.55 -7.83 -13.32
N VAL A 118 4.74 -6.91 -12.38
CA VAL A 118 3.83 -5.79 -12.13
C VAL A 118 4.53 -4.46 -12.39
N LEU A 119 3.88 -3.58 -13.14
CA LEU A 119 4.27 -2.18 -13.25
C LEU A 119 3.41 -1.34 -12.31
N TYR A 120 4.03 -0.68 -11.33
CA TYR A 120 3.38 0.20 -10.38
C TYR A 120 3.66 1.66 -10.77
N LEU A 121 2.62 2.39 -11.17
CA LEU A 121 2.68 3.81 -11.51
C LEU A 121 2.24 4.66 -10.30
N GLY A 122 3.11 5.57 -9.85
CA GLY A 122 2.85 6.41 -8.66
C GLY A 122 3.20 5.69 -7.36
N ALA A 123 4.42 5.12 -7.30
CA ALA A 123 4.88 4.31 -6.17
C ALA A 123 5.05 5.09 -4.84
N ALA A 124 5.12 6.42 -4.89
CA ALA A 124 5.38 7.31 -3.76
C ALA A 124 6.58 6.83 -2.93
N SER A 125 6.41 6.66 -1.63
CA SER A 125 7.47 6.18 -0.73
C SER A 125 7.61 4.64 -0.68
N GLY A 126 6.83 3.90 -1.48
CA GLY A 126 6.93 2.45 -1.57
C GLY A 126 6.16 1.66 -0.49
N THR A 127 5.24 2.29 0.24
CA THR A 127 4.43 1.62 1.28
C THR A 127 3.60 0.46 0.70
N THR A 128 2.74 0.74 -0.28
CA THR A 128 1.95 -0.30 -0.98
C THR A 128 2.82 -1.17 -1.87
N VAL A 129 3.83 -0.60 -2.54
CA VAL A 129 4.78 -1.35 -3.37
C VAL A 129 5.44 -2.48 -2.60
N SER A 130 5.78 -2.25 -1.33
CA SER A 130 6.37 -3.30 -0.49
C SER A 130 5.42 -4.48 -0.24
N HIS A 131 4.11 -4.26 -0.17
CA HIS A 131 3.12 -5.34 -0.06
C HIS A 131 2.87 -6.02 -1.40
N VAL A 132 2.86 -5.27 -2.51
CA VAL A 132 2.77 -5.87 -3.87
C VAL A 132 3.98 -6.75 -4.14
N SER A 133 5.18 -6.31 -3.75
CA SER A 133 6.42 -7.10 -3.77
C SER A 133 6.28 -8.38 -2.96
N ASP A 134 5.76 -8.31 -1.73
CA ASP A 134 5.49 -9.47 -0.88
C ASP A 134 4.54 -10.48 -1.54
N ILE A 135 3.52 -10.00 -2.27
CA ILE A 135 2.52 -10.86 -2.96
C ILE A 135 3.13 -11.54 -4.19
N VAL A 136 3.83 -10.80 -5.05
CA VAL A 136 4.44 -11.40 -6.26
C VAL A 136 5.59 -12.35 -5.92
N GLY A 137 6.19 -12.20 -4.73
CA GLY A 137 7.24 -13.10 -4.27
C GLY A 137 8.59 -12.88 -4.96
N PRO A 138 9.59 -13.72 -4.64
CA PRO A 138 10.95 -13.60 -5.15
C PRO A 138 11.08 -13.87 -6.66
N ASP A 139 10.19 -14.69 -7.22
CA ASP A 139 10.18 -15.02 -8.65
C ASP A 139 9.47 -13.95 -9.51
N GLY A 140 8.69 -13.09 -8.87
CA GLY A 140 8.02 -11.96 -9.51
C GLY A 140 8.91 -10.72 -9.57
N LEU A 141 8.47 -9.70 -10.32
CA LEU A 141 9.16 -8.41 -10.40
C LEU A 141 8.17 -7.27 -10.28
N VAL A 142 8.53 -6.23 -9.53
CA VAL A 142 7.75 -5.00 -9.41
C VAL A 142 8.58 -3.82 -9.93
N TYR A 143 8.18 -3.27 -11.05
CA TYR A 143 8.73 -2.01 -11.57
C TYR A 143 7.98 -0.85 -10.92
N ALA A 144 8.65 -0.09 -10.06
CA ALA A 144 8.02 0.97 -9.29
C ALA A 144 8.42 2.34 -9.85
N VAL A 145 7.50 3.00 -10.56
CA VAL A 145 7.72 4.31 -11.18
C VAL A 145 7.26 5.41 -10.24
N GLU A 146 8.16 6.34 -9.95
CA GLU A 146 7.90 7.51 -9.13
C GLU A 146 8.58 8.76 -9.72
N PHE A 147 7.88 9.89 -9.73
CA PHE A 147 8.43 11.13 -10.28
C PHE A 147 9.20 11.93 -9.23
N SER A 148 8.74 11.94 -7.98
CA SER A 148 9.33 12.77 -6.93
C SER A 148 10.68 12.20 -6.47
N HIS A 149 11.75 13.01 -6.55
CA HIS A 149 13.06 12.61 -6.01
C HIS A 149 13.03 12.38 -4.49
N ARG A 150 12.18 13.10 -3.74
CA ARG A 150 12.08 12.91 -2.29
C ARG A 150 11.50 11.54 -1.98
N SER A 151 10.32 11.23 -2.53
CA SER A 151 9.66 9.93 -2.39
C SER A 151 10.52 8.81 -2.97
N GLY A 152 11.22 9.10 -4.07
CA GLY A 152 12.15 8.20 -4.73
C GLY A 152 13.31 7.76 -3.85
N ARG A 153 13.81 8.60 -2.94
CA ARG A 153 14.85 8.19 -1.96
C ARG A 153 14.31 7.10 -1.03
N ASP A 154 13.09 7.25 -0.54
CA ASP A 154 12.45 6.27 0.32
C ASP A 154 12.19 4.97 -0.45
N LEU A 155 11.68 5.08 -1.69
CA LEU A 155 11.45 3.94 -2.58
C LEU A 155 12.75 3.17 -2.87
N ILE A 156 13.86 3.86 -3.13
CA ILE A 156 15.19 3.24 -3.31
C ILE A 156 15.61 2.50 -2.03
N ASN A 157 15.34 3.05 -0.85
CA ASN A 157 15.66 2.36 0.41
C ASN A 157 14.81 1.08 0.59
N VAL A 158 13.55 1.08 0.15
CA VAL A 158 12.74 -0.15 0.10
C VAL A 158 13.33 -1.16 -0.89
N ALA A 159 13.72 -0.72 -2.08
CA ALA A 159 14.28 -1.57 -3.13
C ALA A 159 15.66 -2.14 -2.78
N LYS A 160 16.49 -1.44 -2.00
CA LYS A 160 17.76 -1.98 -1.48
C LYS A 160 17.57 -3.26 -0.68
N LYS A 161 16.46 -3.36 0.03
CA LYS A 161 16.12 -4.50 0.90
C LYS A 161 15.34 -5.58 0.15
N ARG A 162 14.53 -5.20 -0.85
CA ARG A 162 13.69 -6.08 -1.65
C ARG A 162 14.23 -6.20 -3.08
N THR A 163 14.92 -7.29 -3.36
CA THR A 163 15.60 -7.53 -4.64
C THR A 163 14.64 -7.65 -5.83
N ASN A 164 13.36 -7.96 -5.61
CA ASN A 164 12.33 -8.04 -6.63
C ASN A 164 11.68 -6.68 -6.99
N VAL A 165 12.11 -5.57 -6.37
CA VAL A 165 11.62 -4.22 -6.67
C VAL A 165 12.67 -3.43 -7.43
N ILE A 166 12.30 -2.94 -8.61
CA ILE A 166 13.16 -2.07 -9.44
C ILE A 166 12.60 -0.64 -9.37
N PRO A 167 13.27 0.28 -8.66
CA PRO A 167 12.83 1.66 -8.54
C PRO A 167 13.21 2.46 -9.79
N ILE A 168 12.24 3.14 -10.39
CA ILE A 168 12.42 3.97 -11.59
C ILE A 168 11.99 5.39 -11.22
N ILE A 169 12.97 6.30 -11.08
CA ILE A 169 12.70 7.69 -10.72
C ILE A 169 12.59 8.55 -11.98
N GLU A 170 11.43 8.45 -12.65
CA GLU A 170 11.12 9.14 -13.90
C GLU A 170 9.64 9.50 -14.00
N ASP A 171 9.33 10.38 -14.94
CA ASP A 171 7.95 10.79 -15.22
C ASP A 171 7.19 9.73 -16.02
N ALA A 172 6.12 9.18 -15.43
CA ALA A 172 5.26 8.18 -16.06
C ALA A 172 4.56 8.66 -17.36
N ARG A 173 4.52 9.97 -17.62
CA ARG A 173 4.04 10.56 -18.88
C ARG A 173 4.97 10.27 -20.07
N HIS A 174 6.21 9.85 -19.80
CA HIS A 174 7.26 9.69 -20.80
C HIS A 174 7.89 8.27 -20.74
N PRO A 175 7.14 7.20 -21.09
CA PRO A 175 7.60 5.81 -20.98
C PRO A 175 8.87 5.50 -21.80
N HIS A 176 9.15 6.28 -22.83
CA HIS A 176 10.36 6.14 -23.64
C HIS A 176 11.66 6.39 -22.85
N LYS A 177 11.62 7.13 -21.73
CA LYS A 177 12.81 7.40 -20.91
C LYS A 177 13.31 6.18 -20.15
N TYR A 178 12.39 5.33 -19.70
CA TYR A 178 12.71 4.12 -18.93
C TYR A 178 12.47 2.82 -19.69
N ARG A 179 12.25 2.90 -21.01
CA ARG A 179 12.04 1.73 -21.88
C ARG A 179 13.17 0.69 -21.82
N MET A 180 14.40 1.13 -21.53
CA MET A 180 15.57 0.24 -21.46
C MET A 180 15.61 -0.58 -20.18
N LEU A 181 14.92 -0.12 -19.12
CA LEU A 181 14.92 -0.75 -17.80
C LEU A 181 13.80 -1.78 -17.64
N MET A 182 12.82 -1.78 -18.56
CA MET A 182 11.57 -2.53 -18.41
C MET A 182 11.36 -3.55 -19.52
N GLY A 183 10.94 -4.75 -19.12
CA GLY A 183 10.37 -5.76 -20.02
C GLY A 183 8.85 -5.70 -20.05
N MET A 184 8.24 -6.62 -20.82
CA MET A 184 6.78 -6.77 -20.85
C MET A 184 6.25 -7.26 -19.49
N VAL A 185 5.22 -6.58 -18.97
CA VAL A 185 4.57 -6.85 -17.69
C VAL A 185 3.21 -7.53 -17.87
N ASP A 186 2.77 -8.24 -16.85
CA ASP A 186 1.48 -8.94 -16.83
C ASP A 186 0.35 -8.02 -16.37
N THR A 187 0.64 -7.14 -15.41
CA THR A 187 -0.35 -6.25 -14.79
C THR A 187 0.22 -4.86 -14.53
N ILE A 188 -0.58 -3.82 -14.78
CA ILE A 188 -0.29 -2.45 -14.36
C ILE A 188 -1.17 -2.09 -13.16
N PHE A 189 -0.57 -1.58 -12.09
CA PHE A 189 -1.28 -0.88 -11.02
C PHE A 189 -1.01 0.63 -11.13
N ALA A 190 -2.06 1.44 -11.17
CA ALA A 190 -1.93 2.89 -11.28
C ALA A 190 -2.59 3.60 -10.09
N ASP A 191 -1.77 4.27 -9.28
CA ASP A 191 -2.19 5.12 -8.15
C ASP A 191 -1.73 6.57 -8.35
N VAL A 192 -1.79 7.02 -9.60
CA VAL A 192 -1.39 8.36 -10.02
C VAL A 192 -2.58 9.31 -9.89
N ALA A 193 -2.46 10.34 -9.06
CA ALA A 193 -3.49 11.37 -8.90
C ALA A 193 -3.26 12.53 -9.88
N GLN A 194 -3.57 12.32 -11.17
CA GLN A 194 -3.44 13.33 -12.22
C GLN A 194 -4.72 13.41 -13.07
N PRO A 195 -5.10 14.59 -13.60
CA PRO A 195 -6.26 14.72 -14.49
C PRO A 195 -6.15 13.92 -15.80
N ASP A 196 -4.93 13.67 -16.28
CA ASP A 196 -4.65 12.89 -17.49
C ASP A 196 -4.29 11.42 -17.17
N GLN A 197 -4.80 10.87 -16.06
CA GLN A 197 -4.53 9.52 -15.59
C GLN A 197 -4.78 8.46 -16.67
N ALA A 198 -5.95 8.45 -17.32
CA ALA A 198 -6.25 7.49 -18.39
C ALA A 198 -5.20 7.48 -19.51
N ARG A 199 -4.72 8.66 -19.92
CA ARG A 199 -3.67 8.79 -20.94
C ARG A 199 -2.34 8.22 -20.46
N ILE A 200 -1.95 8.51 -19.22
CA ILE A 200 -0.71 7.99 -18.61
C ILE A 200 -0.73 6.47 -18.56
N VAL A 201 -1.84 5.88 -18.15
CA VAL A 201 -1.96 4.42 -18.08
C VAL A 201 -1.98 3.81 -19.49
N ALA A 202 -2.70 4.43 -20.44
CA ALA A 202 -2.78 3.96 -21.82
C ALA A 202 -1.39 3.92 -22.49
N ILE A 203 -0.62 5.00 -22.42
CA ILE A 203 0.73 5.02 -23.03
C ILE A 203 1.67 3.99 -22.39
N ASN A 204 1.56 3.77 -21.08
CA ASN A 204 2.36 2.75 -20.40
C ASN A 204 1.92 1.33 -20.80
N ALA A 205 0.61 1.10 -20.89
CA ALA A 205 0.05 -0.16 -21.36
C ALA A 205 0.49 -0.48 -22.79
N HIS A 206 0.51 0.52 -23.67
CA HIS A 206 0.93 0.35 -25.06
C HIS A 206 2.40 -0.05 -25.21
N ASN A 207 3.26 0.39 -24.30
CA ASN A 207 4.70 0.11 -24.36
C ASN A 207 5.08 -1.18 -23.61
N PHE A 208 4.40 -1.49 -22.50
CA PHE A 208 4.89 -2.51 -21.56
C PHE A 208 3.87 -3.59 -21.21
N LEU A 209 2.56 -3.38 -21.40
CA LEU A 209 1.57 -4.38 -21.00
C LEU A 209 1.37 -5.42 -22.10
N LYS A 210 1.43 -6.70 -21.74
CA LYS A 210 1.15 -7.80 -22.68
C LYS A 210 -0.28 -7.69 -23.23
N ASN A 211 -0.49 -8.17 -24.45
CA ASN A 211 -1.85 -8.36 -24.96
C ASN A 211 -2.59 -9.38 -24.07
N GLY A 212 -3.81 -9.07 -23.65
CA GLY A 212 -4.53 -9.84 -22.62
C GLY A 212 -4.01 -9.63 -21.20
N GLY A 213 -3.03 -8.74 -21.01
CA GLY A 213 -2.57 -8.28 -19.69
C GLY A 213 -3.64 -7.43 -19.00
N HIS A 214 -3.45 -7.20 -17.70
CA HIS A 214 -4.48 -6.61 -16.86
C HIS A 214 -4.05 -5.24 -16.34
N PHE A 215 -5.02 -4.42 -15.99
CA PHE A 215 -4.77 -3.14 -15.35
C PHE A 215 -5.70 -2.98 -14.17
N VAL A 216 -5.19 -2.31 -13.14
CA VAL A 216 -5.90 -1.95 -11.92
C VAL A 216 -5.61 -0.47 -11.70
N ILE A 217 -6.63 0.37 -11.82
CA ILE A 217 -6.49 1.83 -11.73
C ILE A 217 -7.29 2.31 -10.54
N SER A 218 -6.65 3.08 -9.67
CA SER A 218 -7.31 3.81 -8.60
C SER A 218 -7.66 5.22 -9.07
N ILE A 219 -8.94 5.49 -9.25
CA ILE A 219 -9.47 6.78 -9.68
C ILE A 219 -9.91 7.57 -8.45
N LYS A 220 -9.42 8.80 -8.33
CA LYS A 220 -9.88 9.78 -7.33
C LYS A 220 -10.64 10.89 -8.04
N ALA A 221 -11.96 10.95 -7.86
CA ALA A 221 -12.80 11.89 -8.61
C ALA A 221 -12.32 13.35 -8.44
N ASN A 222 -12.08 13.75 -7.19
CA ASN A 222 -11.65 15.11 -6.84
C ASN A 222 -10.30 15.55 -7.44
N CYS A 223 -9.45 14.63 -7.88
CA CYS A 223 -8.19 14.97 -8.54
C CYS A 223 -8.33 15.12 -10.07
N ILE A 224 -9.41 14.61 -10.65
CA ILE A 224 -9.70 14.70 -12.08
C ILE A 224 -10.58 15.91 -12.35
N ASP A 225 -11.70 15.99 -11.64
CA ASP A 225 -12.63 17.11 -11.70
C ASP A 225 -13.30 17.26 -10.34
N SER A 226 -13.00 18.36 -9.64
CA SER A 226 -13.54 18.66 -8.32
C SER A 226 -14.95 19.27 -8.35
N THR A 227 -15.47 19.57 -9.54
CA THR A 227 -16.78 20.22 -9.73
C THR A 227 -17.86 19.25 -10.16
N ALA A 228 -17.48 18.12 -10.76
CA ALA A 228 -18.39 17.09 -11.22
C ALA A 228 -18.68 16.04 -10.13
N GLU A 229 -19.86 15.42 -10.23
CA GLU A 229 -20.24 14.28 -9.38
C GLU A 229 -19.28 13.09 -9.61
N PRO A 230 -18.82 12.38 -8.55
CA PRO A 230 -17.86 11.29 -8.68
C PRO A 230 -18.27 10.20 -9.67
N ALA A 231 -19.55 9.84 -9.70
CA ALA A 231 -20.07 8.85 -10.64
C ALA A 231 -19.90 9.27 -12.12
N ALA A 232 -20.08 10.56 -12.42
CA ALA A 232 -19.88 11.10 -13.77
C ALA A 232 -18.39 11.09 -14.16
N VAL A 233 -17.50 11.42 -13.22
CA VAL A 233 -16.05 11.35 -13.43
C VAL A 233 -15.61 9.91 -13.72
N PHE A 234 -16.10 8.94 -12.94
CA PHE A 234 -15.77 7.52 -13.16
C PHE A 234 -16.24 7.03 -14.53
N ALA A 235 -17.46 7.36 -14.94
CA ALA A 235 -17.98 6.99 -16.26
C ALA A 235 -17.17 7.64 -17.40
N GLY A 236 -16.75 8.89 -17.22
CA GLY A 236 -15.88 9.61 -18.16
C GLY A 236 -14.52 8.93 -18.34
N GLU A 237 -13.86 8.56 -17.25
CA GLU A 237 -12.58 7.84 -17.30
C GLU A 237 -12.71 6.46 -17.93
N VAL A 238 -13.77 5.71 -17.60
CA VAL A 238 -14.08 4.42 -18.23
C VAL A 238 -14.21 4.56 -19.74
N LYS A 239 -14.90 5.60 -20.22
CA LYS A 239 -15.05 5.87 -21.66
C LYS A 239 -13.72 6.22 -22.34
N LYS A 240 -12.86 7.02 -21.69
CA LYS A 240 -11.51 7.32 -22.20
C LYS A 240 -10.68 6.05 -22.34
N MET A 241 -10.70 5.17 -21.33
CA MET A 241 -9.98 3.89 -21.35
C MET A 241 -10.47 2.97 -22.48
N GLN A 242 -11.77 2.90 -22.71
CA GLN A 242 -12.33 2.11 -23.82
C GLN A 242 -11.80 2.58 -25.18
N GLY A 243 -11.60 3.89 -25.37
CA GLY A 243 -10.96 4.46 -26.55
C GLY A 243 -9.51 3.98 -26.77
N GLU A 244 -8.81 3.64 -25.69
CA GLU A 244 -7.40 3.22 -25.68
C GLU A 244 -7.23 1.68 -25.71
N LYS A 245 -8.25 0.95 -26.19
CA LYS A 245 -8.27 -0.53 -26.24
C LYS A 245 -8.13 -1.20 -24.87
N MET A 246 -8.50 -0.50 -23.81
CA MET A 246 -8.57 -1.00 -22.44
C MET A 246 -10.03 -1.30 -22.10
N LYS A 247 -10.34 -2.57 -21.86
CA LYS A 247 -11.72 -3.00 -21.55
C LYS A 247 -11.87 -3.18 -20.03
N PRO A 248 -12.61 -2.29 -19.34
CA PRO A 248 -12.93 -2.49 -17.93
C PRO A 248 -13.85 -3.70 -17.76
N GLN A 249 -13.63 -4.45 -16.69
CA GLN A 249 -14.39 -5.65 -16.32
C GLN A 249 -15.10 -5.47 -15.00
N GLU A 250 -14.47 -4.79 -14.05
CA GLU A 250 -14.97 -4.61 -12.70
C GLU A 250 -14.68 -3.19 -12.22
N GLN A 251 -15.62 -2.63 -11.48
CA GLN A 251 -15.48 -1.34 -10.81
C GLN A 251 -16.01 -1.47 -9.38
N LEU A 252 -15.23 -0.99 -8.43
CA LEU A 252 -15.55 -1.04 -7.01
C LEU A 252 -15.25 0.33 -6.37
N THR A 253 -16.21 0.88 -5.62
CA THR A 253 -15.96 2.07 -4.78
C THR A 253 -15.26 1.66 -3.49
N LEU A 254 -14.34 2.49 -3.00
CA LEU A 254 -13.52 2.17 -1.82
C LEU A 254 -14.12 2.62 -0.48
N GLU A 255 -15.41 2.95 -0.45
CA GLU A 255 -16.11 3.26 0.79
C GLU A 255 -16.25 1.97 1.63
N PRO A 256 -15.92 1.98 2.94
CA PRO A 256 -15.78 3.15 3.83
C PRO A 256 -14.34 3.68 4.04
N TYR A 257 -13.33 3.15 3.34
CA TYR A 257 -11.91 3.46 3.59
C TYR A 257 -11.48 4.80 3.00
N GLU A 258 -11.82 5.05 1.73
CA GLU A 258 -11.55 6.31 1.04
C GLU A 258 -12.80 6.83 0.34
N ARG A 259 -13.16 8.08 0.60
CA ARG A 259 -14.29 8.77 -0.04
C ARG A 259 -13.94 9.20 -1.45
N ASP A 260 -14.90 9.18 -2.37
CA ASP A 260 -14.76 9.61 -3.77
C ASP A 260 -13.65 8.87 -4.55
N HIS A 261 -13.33 7.64 -4.12
CA HIS A 261 -12.38 6.76 -4.78
C HIS A 261 -13.06 5.53 -5.35
N ALA A 262 -12.63 5.13 -6.55
CA ALA A 262 -13.04 3.88 -7.17
C ALA A 262 -11.82 3.16 -7.75
N VAL A 263 -11.80 1.84 -7.65
CA VAL A 263 -10.84 0.99 -8.35
C VAL A 263 -11.54 0.38 -9.55
N VAL A 264 -10.90 0.49 -10.70
CA VAL A 264 -11.35 -0.13 -11.96
C VAL A 264 -10.32 -1.17 -12.36
N VAL A 265 -10.79 -2.39 -12.58
CA VAL A 265 -9.99 -3.52 -13.09
C VAL A 265 -10.43 -3.84 -14.50
N GLY A 266 -9.49 -4.15 -15.37
CA GLY A 266 -9.80 -4.55 -16.74
C GLY A 266 -8.67 -5.23 -17.48
N VAL A 267 -8.93 -5.53 -18.75
CA VAL A 267 -8.02 -6.24 -19.65
C VAL A 267 -7.60 -5.33 -20.79
N TYR A 268 -6.31 -5.33 -21.09
CA TYR A 268 -5.73 -4.64 -22.23
C TYR A 268 -5.78 -5.50 -23.48
N ARG A 269 -6.35 -4.97 -24.57
CA ARG A 269 -6.49 -5.68 -25.86
C ARG A 269 -6.99 -7.13 -25.67
N PRO A 270 -8.21 -7.31 -25.13
CA PRO A 270 -8.75 -8.65 -24.93
C PRO A 270 -8.73 -9.42 -26.25
N PRO A 271 -8.42 -10.72 -26.24
CA PRO A 271 -8.47 -11.52 -27.45
C PRO A 271 -9.90 -11.47 -28.02
N PRO A 272 -10.06 -11.56 -29.35
CA PRO A 272 -11.36 -11.66 -29.96
C PRO A 272 -12.09 -12.85 -29.34
N LYS A 273 -13.38 -12.67 -28.97
CA LYS A 273 -14.20 -13.78 -28.49
C LYS A 273 -14.14 -14.89 -29.55
N LYS A 274 -13.66 -16.09 -29.18
CA LYS A 274 -13.86 -17.26 -30.03
C LYS A 274 -15.37 -17.37 -30.22
N ALA A 275 -15.83 -17.33 -31.47
CA ALA A 275 -17.20 -17.69 -31.79
C ALA A 275 -17.36 -19.16 -31.34
N GLU A 276 -18.20 -19.39 -30.34
CA GLU A 276 -18.64 -20.73 -30.00
C GLU A 276 -19.26 -21.32 -31.28
N THR A 277 -18.65 -22.40 -31.76
CA THR A 277 -19.09 -23.17 -32.93
C THR A 277 -19.90 -24.35 -32.44
#